data_AF-A0A2E7HM64-F1
#
_entry.id   AF-A0A2E7HM64-F1
#
_cell.length_a   1.000
_cell.length_b   1.000
_cell.length_c   1.000
_cell.angle_alpha   90.00
_cell.angle_beta   90.00
_cell.angle_gamma   90.00
#
_symmetry.space_group_name_H-M   'P 1'
#
loop_
_entity.id
_entity.type
_entity.pdbx_description
1 polymer ?
#
loop_
_entity_poly.entity_id
_entity_poly.type
_entity_poly.pdbx_seq_one_letter_code
_entity_poly.pdbx_strand_id
1 'polypeptide(L)'
;MILKIEAVLSEPPSSITVFRDTTLFASAFCDLDVLLECKPGTRSSYWHWLKSWGAHDFVEELVREGEETGLFLGQKRANIRVDELNHHTYAFVIDCLRKFKL
;
A
#
# COMPACT_ATOMS: atom_id res chain seq x y z
N MET A 1 -6.54 2.42 12.17
CA MET A 1 -7.53 2.54 11.05
C MET A 1 -6.91 1.88 9.84
N ILE A 2 -7.67 1.17 9.03
CA ILE A 2 -7.07 0.39 7.93
C ILE A 2 -6.73 1.28 6.71
N LEU A 3 -5.50 1.16 6.23
CA LEU A 3 -5.09 1.51 4.87
C LEU A 3 -4.93 0.24 4.06
N LYS A 4 -5.75 0.07 3.03
CA LYS A 4 -5.57 -0.96 2.01
C LYS A 4 -4.76 -0.38 0.86
N ILE A 5 -3.72 -1.08 0.43
CA ILE A 5 -2.92 -0.74 -0.75
C ILE A 5 -3.10 -1.83 -1.79
N GLU A 6 -3.47 -1.46 -3.02
CA GLU A 6 -3.58 -2.40 -4.13
C GLU A 6 -2.21 -3.04 -4.39
N ALA A 7 -2.15 -4.38 -4.41
CA ALA A 7 -0.89 -5.11 -4.42
C ALA A 7 0.05 -4.78 -5.59
N VAL A 8 -0.50 -4.42 -6.76
CA VAL A 8 0.27 -4.00 -7.95
C VAL A 8 1.12 -2.74 -7.72
N LEU A 9 0.80 -1.93 -6.70
CA LEU A 9 1.61 -0.76 -6.33
C LEU A 9 2.89 -1.13 -5.58
N SER A 10 3.08 -2.40 -5.22
CA SER A 10 4.32 -2.90 -4.60
C SER A 10 5.37 -3.37 -5.60
N GLU A 11 5.02 -3.55 -6.87
CA GLU A 11 5.88 -4.14 -7.91
C GLU A 11 6.10 -3.16 -9.09
N PRO A 12 7.11 -3.40 -9.95
CA PRO A 12 7.36 -2.55 -11.12
C PRO A 12 6.09 -2.38 -11.99
N PRO A 13 5.82 -1.16 -12.50
CA PRO A 13 6.71 -0.01 -12.58
C PRO A 13 6.84 0.82 -11.29
N SER A 14 6.12 0.46 -10.22
CA SER A 14 6.29 1.12 -8.93
C SER A 14 7.67 0.86 -8.34
N SER A 15 8.19 1.86 -7.64
CA SER A 15 9.43 1.82 -6.88
C SER A 15 9.17 1.14 -5.53
N ILE A 16 9.83 -0.01 -5.32
CA ILE A 16 9.75 -0.75 -4.07
C ILE A 16 10.20 0.09 -2.86
N THR A 17 11.16 1.00 -3.04
CA THR A 17 11.59 1.92 -1.97
C THR A 17 10.51 2.92 -1.62
N VAL A 18 9.82 3.48 -2.62
CA VAL A 18 8.69 4.40 -2.37
C VAL A 18 7.51 3.68 -1.74
N PHE A 19 7.24 2.43 -2.15
CA PHE A 19 6.25 1.58 -1.48
C PHE A 19 6.60 1.39 0.01
N ARG A 20 7.84 1.01 0.33
CA ARG A 20 8.30 0.85 1.72
C ARG A 20 8.20 2.14 2.53
N ASP A 21 8.58 3.27 1.95
CA ASP A 21 8.48 4.57 2.62
C ASP A 21 7.01 4.95 2.87
N THR A 22 6.13 4.63 1.92
CA THR A 22 4.68 4.85 2.05
C THR A 22 4.08 4.01 3.17
N THR A 23 4.43 2.72 3.26
CA THR A 23 3.92 1.83 4.31
C THR A 23 4.48 2.19 5.69
N LEU A 24 5.78 2.51 5.77
CA LEU A 24 6.40 3.07 6.98
C LEU A 24 5.68 4.34 7.43
N PHE A 25 5.44 5.28 6.50
CA PHE A 25 4.79 6.54 6.85
C PHE A 25 3.37 6.32 7.37
N ALA A 26 2.58 5.49 6.66
CA ALA A 26 1.22 5.16 7.05
C ALA A 26 1.16 4.51 8.43
N SER A 27 2.00 3.51 8.69
CA SER A 27 2.04 2.81 9.97
C SER A 27 2.60 3.71 11.09
N ALA A 28 3.85 4.15 10.97
CA ALA A 28 4.55 4.79 12.09
C ALA A 28 4.12 6.25 12.36
N PHE A 29 3.60 6.97 11.35
CA PHE A 29 3.28 8.39 11.49
C PHE A 29 1.79 8.71 11.39
N CYS A 30 0.99 7.82 10.80
CA CYS A 30 -0.47 7.97 10.71
C CYS A 30 -1.25 6.93 11.53
N ASP A 31 -0.59 5.99 12.20
CA ASP A 31 -1.22 4.97 13.05
C ASP A 31 -2.27 4.14 12.28
N LEU A 32 -1.92 3.81 11.02
CA LEU A 32 -2.75 3.02 10.11
C LEU A 32 -2.27 1.57 10.05
N ASP A 33 -3.24 0.65 10.09
CA ASP A 33 -3.02 -0.77 9.85
C ASP A 33 -2.91 -0.97 8.34
N VAL A 34 -1.72 -1.30 7.86
CA VAL A 34 -1.45 -1.37 6.42
C VAL A 34 -1.68 -2.80 5.94
N LEU A 35 -2.67 -2.96 5.06
CA LEU A 35 -3.01 -4.22 4.42
C LEU A 35 -2.74 -4.16 2.93
N LEU A 36 -2.22 -5.25 2.36
CA LEU A 36 -2.04 -5.37 0.91
C LEU A 36 -3.22 -6.12 0.29
N GLU A 37 -4.02 -5.41 -0.50
CA GLU A 37 -5.20 -5.98 -1.14
C GLU A 37 -4.82 -6.66 -2.46
N CYS A 38 -4.99 -7.98 -2.50
CA CYS A 38 -4.59 -8.84 -3.60
C CYS A 38 -5.81 -9.33 -4.41
N LYS A 39 -5.63 -9.42 -5.73
CA LYS A 39 -6.57 -10.13 -6.59
C LYS A 39 -6.67 -11.62 -6.20
N PRO A 40 -7.80 -12.28 -6.51
CA PRO A 40 -7.94 -13.71 -6.27
C PRO A 40 -6.78 -14.52 -6.88
N GLY A 41 -6.13 -15.36 -6.06
CA GLY A 41 -5.04 -16.24 -6.50
C GLY A 41 -3.63 -15.63 -6.50
N THR A 42 -3.45 -14.34 -6.20
CA THR A 42 -2.12 -13.69 -6.29
C THR A 42 -1.40 -13.50 -4.95
N ARG A 43 -2.08 -13.74 -3.81
CA ARG A 43 -1.53 -13.50 -2.46
C ARG A 43 -0.16 -14.15 -2.24
N SER A 44 0.00 -15.42 -2.60
CA SER A 44 1.28 -16.10 -2.42
C SER A 44 2.39 -15.44 -3.22
N SER A 45 2.13 -15.00 -4.45
CA SER A 45 3.13 -14.29 -5.27
C SER A 45 3.57 -12.98 -4.62
N TYR A 46 2.62 -12.17 -4.17
CA TYR A 46 2.93 -10.91 -3.49
C TYR A 46 3.63 -11.11 -2.14
N TRP A 47 3.28 -12.17 -1.40
CA TRP A 47 4.00 -12.54 -0.18
C TRP A 47 5.47 -12.80 -0.46
N HIS A 48 5.78 -13.63 -1.46
CA HIS A 48 7.17 -13.93 -1.82
C HIS A 48 7.89 -12.68 -2.34
N TRP A 49 7.22 -11.85 -3.15
CA TRP A 49 7.77 -10.58 -3.63
C TRP A 49 8.16 -9.64 -2.47
N LEU A 50 7.23 -9.36 -1.56
CA LEU A 50 7.52 -8.48 -0.42
C LEU A 50 8.64 -9.04 0.46
N LYS A 51 8.68 -10.36 0.70
CA LYS A 51 9.75 -10.99 1.48
C LYS A 51 11.10 -10.92 0.77
N SER A 52 11.17 -11.13 -0.54
CA SER A 52 12.45 -11.08 -1.27
C SER A 52 13.07 -9.69 -1.31
N TRP A 53 12.24 -8.64 -1.22
CA TRP A 53 12.69 -7.24 -1.23
C TRP A 53 12.71 -6.58 0.15
N GLY A 54 12.42 -7.31 1.23
CA GLY A 54 12.33 -6.75 2.57
C GLY A 54 11.27 -5.65 2.71
N ALA A 55 10.19 -5.73 1.94
CA ALA A 55 9.12 -4.72 1.90
C ALA A 55 7.89 -5.11 2.72
N HIS A 56 8.03 -6.10 3.61
CA HIS A 56 6.96 -6.61 4.47
C HIS A 56 6.93 -5.92 5.85
N ASP A 57 7.92 -5.10 6.19
CA ASP A 57 8.14 -4.61 7.57
C ASP A 57 6.92 -3.89 8.17
N PHE A 58 6.17 -3.17 7.33
CA PHE A 58 4.99 -2.40 7.71
C PHE A 58 3.75 -2.83 6.92
N VAL A 59 3.66 -4.12 6.56
CA VAL A 59 2.48 -4.71 5.96
C VAL A 59 2.00 -5.79 6.92
N GLU A 60 0.86 -5.54 7.56
CA GLU A 60 0.32 -6.42 8.60
C GLU A 60 -0.22 -7.72 7.98
N GLU A 61 -0.98 -7.60 6.90
CA GLU A 61 -1.61 -8.76 6.25
C GLU A 61 -1.85 -8.56 4.74
N LEU A 62 -1.91 -9.67 4.01
CA LEU A 62 -2.36 -9.75 2.62
C LEU A 62 -3.81 -10.24 2.57
N VAL A 63 -4.72 -9.35 2.22
CA VAL A 63 -6.17 -9.61 2.15
C VAL A 63 -6.65 -9.76 0.72
N ARG A 64 -7.83 -10.34 0.52
CA ARG A 64 -8.49 -10.40 -0.79
C ARG A 64 -9.22 -9.10 -1.08
N GLU A 65 -9.39 -8.81 -2.37
CA GLU A 65 -10.24 -7.71 -2.84
C GLU A 65 -11.62 -7.73 -2.17
N GLY A 66 -11.94 -6.64 -1.47
CA GLY A 66 -13.22 -6.45 -0.78
C GLY A 66 -13.39 -7.20 0.54
N GLU A 67 -12.36 -7.91 1.02
CA GLU A 67 -12.38 -8.60 2.32
C GLU A 67 -12.44 -7.59 3.48
N GLU A 68 -11.72 -6.48 3.35
CA GLU A 68 -11.63 -5.44 4.38
C GLU A 68 -12.16 -4.08 3.90
N THR A 69 -12.54 -3.23 4.85
CA THR A 69 -12.99 -1.85 4.60
C THR A 69 -12.03 -0.83 5.19
N GLY A 70 -11.88 0.33 4.55
CA GLY A 70 -10.94 1.36 5.01
C GLY A 70 -10.57 2.32 3.89
N LEU A 71 -9.50 3.09 4.13
CA LEU A 71 -8.90 3.94 3.11
C LEU A 71 -8.25 3.06 2.04
N PHE A 72 -8.49 3.37 0.76
CA PHE A 72 -7.91 2.60 -0.35
C PHE A 72 -6.94 3.45 -1.18
N LEU A 73 -5.70 2.97 -1.31
CA LEU A 73 -4.67 3.46 -2.21
C LEU A 73 -4.52 2.47 -3.38
N GLY A 74 -4.87 2.91 -4.60
CA GLY A 74 -4.93 2.01 -5.75
C GLY A 74 -5.02 2.75 -7.09
N GLN A 75 -4.98 2.00 -8.19
CA GLN A 75 -5.00 2.52 -9.55
C GLN A 75 -6.41 2.98 -9.98
N LYS A 76 -7.45 2.30 -9.49
CA LYS A 76 -8.84 2.53 -9.91
C LYS A 76 -9.79 2.51 -8.71
N ARG A 77 -10.83 3.34 -8.77
CA ARG A 77 -11.90 3.43 -7.75
C ARG A 77 -11.35 3.50 -6.31
N ALA A 78 -10.27 4.25 -6.13
CA ALA A 78 -9.56 4.41 -4.87
C ALA A 78 -9.77 5.80 -4.26
N ASN A 79 -9.61 5.91 -2.94
CA ASN A 79 -9.63 7.19 -2.23
C ASN A 79 -8.38 8.01 -2.56
N ILE A 80 -7.21 7.35 -2.58
CA ILE A 80 -5.96 7.91 -3.07
C ILE A 80 -5.62 7.17 -4.36
N ARG A 81 -5.64 7.88 -5.48
CA ARG A 81 -5.48 7.26 -6.80
C ARG A 81 -4.15 7.64 -7.42
N VAL A 82 -3.35 6.63 -7.75
CA VAL A 82 -2.07 6.74 -8.47
C VAL A 82 -1.92 5.55 -9.40
N ASP A 83 -1.32 5.75 -10.57
CA ASP A 83 -1.03 4.63 -11.48
C ASP A 83 0.17 3.80 -10.98
N GLU A 84 1.12 4.42 -10.30
CA GLU A 84 2.30 3.78 -9.71
C GLU A 84 2.83 4.58 -8.52
N LEU A 85 3.52 3.90 -7.61
CA LEU A 85 4.25 4.55 -6.52
C LEU A 85 5.68 4.84 -6.97
N ASN A 86 6.02 6.11 -7.13
CA ASN A 86 7.35 6.54 -7.51
C ASN A 86 7.67 7.90 -6.86
N HIS A 87 8.86 8.44 -7.13
CA HIS A 87 9.30 9.71 -6.55
C HIS A 87 8.47 10.92 -7.00
N HIS A 88 7.74 10.83 -8.11
CA HIS A 88 6.82 11.87 -8.57
C HIS A 88 5.47 11.81 -7.84
N THR A 89 4.97 10.61 -7.48
CA THR A 89 3.68 10.44 -6.80
C THR A 89 3.79 10.45 -5.27
N TYR A 90 4.99 10.24 -4.73
CA TYR A 90 5.22 10.11 -3.29
C TYR A 90 4.68 11.30 -2.47
N ALA A 91 5.05 12.53 -2.81
CA ALA A 91 4.63 13.72 -2.06
C ALA A 91 3.09 13.84 -1.97
N PHE A 92 2.42 13.59 -3.10
CA PHE A 92 0.95 13.57 -3.16
C PHE A 92 0.34 12.50 -2.22
N VAL A 93 0.87 11.28 -2.25
CA VAL A 93 0.39 10.18 -1.39
C VAL A 93 0.56 10.53 0.09
N ILE A 94 1.73 11.04 0.48
CA ILE A 94 2.01 11.44 1.87
C ILE A 94 1.06 12.56 2.32
N ASP A 95 0.84 13.58 1.49
CA ASP A 95 -0.07 14.68 1.81
C ASP A 95 -1.52 14.21 1.96
N CYS A 96 -1.94 13.22 1.16
CA CYS A 96 -3.23 12.56 1.33
C CYS A 96 -3.30 11.81 2.67
N LEU A 97 -2.32 10.95 2.97
CA LEU A 97 -2.30 10.16 4.22
C LEU A 97 -2.33 11.05 5.47
N ARG A 98 -1.61 12.18 5.45
CA ARG A 98 -1.62 13.16 6.56
C ARG A 98 -3.01 13.72 6.87
N LYS A 99 -3.87 13.88 5.86
CA LYS A 99 -5.24 14.39 6.06
C LYS A 99 -6.16 13.38 6.75
N PHE A 100 -5.79 12.10 6.73
CA PHE A 100 -6.52 11.01 7.39
C PHE A 100 -5.93 10.63 8.75
N LYS A 101 -4.88 11.34 9.19
CA LYS A 101 -4.40 11.27 10.57
C LYS A 101 -5.42 12.00 11.46
N LEU A 102 -6.02 11.27 12.40
CA LEU A 102 -6.85 11.85 13.46
C LEU A 102 -5.98 12.48 14.55
#